data_AF-A0A2V7R9Z1-F1
#
_entry.id   AF-A0A2V7R9Z1-F1
#
_cell.length_a   1.000
_cell.length_b   1.000
_cell.length_c   1.000
_cell.angle_alpha   90.00
_cell.angle_beta   90.00
_cell.angle_gamma   90.00
#
_symmetry.space_group_name_H-M   'P 1'
#
loop_
_entity.id
_entity.type
_entity.pdbx_description
1 polymer ?
#
loop_
_entity_poly.entity_id
_entity_poly.type
_entity_poly.pdbx_seq_one_letter_code
_entity_poly.pdbx_strand_id
1 'polypeptide(L)'
;MTLHWRGLGSGLVVVTLAAGSAAAQQVDPRLERLDSVTRPIVAALVDSARATALPTEPLVQRALEGATKRAAADRIVAAVRRLALDLGHARDALGPTTSPPELAAAAAALRAGAPPAILTELRRLRRESLTVPLAVLTDLVASGVPVDSAAAAVLSLAAKSRDTDLVEFRRAVERDIALGAPPASATAAAAAVTAAAVQVNAGARQQRPGRP
;
A
#
# COMPACT_ATOMS: atom_id res chain seq x y z
N MET A 1 23.89 -38.30 75.60
CA MET A 1 24.98 -38.71 74.69
C MET A 1 24.77 -38.01 73.36
N THR A 2 25.64 -37.06 73.06
CA THR A 2 25.64 -36.17 71.90
C THR A 2 25.85 -36.92 70.59
N LEU A 3 25.10 -36.60 69.54
CA LEU A 3 25.57 -36.73 68.17
C LEU A 3 24.90 -35.66 67.29
N HIS A 4 25.64 -34.59 67.03
CA HIS A 4 25.32 -33.58 66.02
C HIS A 4 25.79 -34.10 64.66
N TRP A 5 24.93 -34.12 63.66
CA TRP A 5 25.36 -34.25 62.27
C TRP A 5 24.95 -33.02 61.48
N ARG A 6 25.97 -32.39 60.89
CA ARG A 6 25.93 -31.13 60.17
C ARG A 6 25.55 -31.42 58.72
N GLY A 7 24.64 -30.61 58.20
CA GLY A 7 24.70 -30.00 56.88
C GLY A 7 24.55 -30.91 55.65
N LEU A 8 23.68 -30.49 54.74
CA LEU A 8 24.02 -30.27 53.33
C LEU A 8 22.85 -29.49 52.73
N GLY A 9 23.13 -28.23 52.39
CA GLY A 9 22.22 -27.39 51.65
C GLY A 9 22.10 -27.92 50.22
N SER A 10 20.87 -28.12 49.77
CA SER A 10 20.56 -28.33 48.37
C SER A 10 19.77 -27.12 47.90
N GLY A 11 20.50 -26.12 47.41
CA GLY A 11 19.91 -25.02 46.65
C GLY A 11 19.31 -25.58 45.37
N LEU A 12 17.98 -25.59 45.29
CA LEU A 12 17.26 -25.94 44.07
C LEU A 12 17.42 -24.76 43.09
N VAL A 13 18.37 -24.87 42.17
CA VAL A 13 18.47 -23.97 41.02
C VAL A 13 17.29 -24.30 40.11
N VAL A 14 16.26 -23.46 40.14
CA VAL A 14 15.19 -23.47 39.14
C VAL A 14 15.76 -22.86 37.86
N VAL A 15 16.24 -23.71 36.96
CA VAL A 15 16.45 -23.30 35.56
C VAL A 15 15.08 -23.25 34.91
N THR A 16 14.46 -22.08 34.88
CA THR A 16 13.35 -21.81 33.97
C THR A 16 13.92 -21.81 32.55
N LEU A 17 13.88 -22.98 31.89
CA LEU A 17 13.95 -23.01 30.44
C LEU A 17 12.75 -22.21 29.93
N ALA A 18 12.99 -20.96 29.55
CA ALA A 18 12.11 -20.24 28.65
C ALA A 18 12.13 -21.00 27.32
N ALA A 19 11.27 -22.02 27.23
CA ALA A 19 10.80 -22.54 25.96
C ALA A 19 10.03 -21.39 25.31
N GLY A 20 10.76 -20.47 24.68
CA GLY A 20 10.20 -19.60 23.67
C GLY A 20 9.65 -20.55 22.63
N SER A 21 8.34 -20.74 22.64
CA SER A 21 7.63 -21.38 21.56
C SER A 21 8.10 -20.68 20.30
N ALA A 22 8.97 -21.35 19.55
CA ALA A 22 9.06 -21.13 18.12
C ALA A 22 7.64 -21.42 17.64
N ALA A 23 6.81 -20.38 17.59
CA ALA A 23 5.60 -20.42 16.80
C ALA A 23 6.10 -20.92 15.45
N ALA A 24 5.71 -22.14 15.08
CA ALA A 24 6.00 -22.67 13.77
C ALA A 24 5.57 -21.57 12.81
N GLN A 25 6.58 -20.90 12.23
CA GLN A 25 6.41 -19.73 11.42
C GLN A 25 5.73 -20.27 10.18
N GLN A 26 4.40 -20.23 10.16
CA GLN A 26 3.64 -20.93 9.14
C GLN A 26 3.83 -20.14 7.86
N VAL A 27 4.85 -20.56 7.11
CA VAL A 27 5.14 -20.11 5.75
C VAL A 27 3.82 -20.23 4.99
N ASP A 28 3.44 -19.15 4.29
CA ASP A 28 2.18 -19.13 3.56
C ASP A 28 2.17 -20.33 2.58
N PRO A 29 1.21 -21.27 2.71
CA PRO A 29 1.20 -22.50 1.92
C PRO A 29 1.11 -22.22 0.42
N ARG A 30 0.60 -21.05 0.01
CA ARG A 30 0.56 -20.68 -1.42
C ARG A 30 1.95 -20.53 -2.02
N LEU A 31 2.97 -20.21 -1.23
CA LEU A 31 4.37 -20.14 -1.68
C LEU A 31 4.92 -21.51 -2.10
N GLU A 32 4.21 -22.61 -1.83
CA GLU A 32 4.55 -23.93 -2.37
C GLU A 32 4.54 -23.98 -3.90
N ARG A 33 3.86 -23.04 -4.55
CA ARG A 33 3.84 -22.88 -6.00
C ARG A 33 5.16 -22.32 -6.58
N LEU A 34 6.06 -21.84 -5.72
CA LEU A 34 7.40 -21.41 -6.11
C LEU A 34 8.36 -22.60 -6.12
N ASP A 35 9.37 -22.53 -6.98
CA ASP A 35 10.46 -23.48 -7.01
C ASP A 35 11.29 -23.44 -5.71
N SER A 36 12.11 -24.48 -5.51
CA SER A 36 12.87 -24.70 -4.28
C SER A 36 13.92 -23.61 -3.99
N VAL A 37 14.37 -22.87 -5.01
CA VAL A 37 15.34 -21.77 -4.86
C VAL A 37 14.61 -20.48 -4.49
N THR A 38 13.52 -20.16 -5.19
CA THR A 38 12.78 -18.90 -4.99
C THR A 38 12.00 -18.88 -3.67
N ARG A 39 11.40 -20.01 -3.28
CA ARG A 39 10.51 -20.12 -2.11
C ARG A 39 11.14 -19.62 -0.80
N PRO A 40 12.30 -20.13 -0.33
CA PRO A 40 12.86 -19.70 0.95
C PRO A 40 13.23 -18.21 0.96
N ILE A 41 13.66 -17.65 -0.18
CA ILE A 41 14.01 -16.23 -0.30
C ILE A 41 12.76 -15.35 -0.17
N VAL A 42 11.68 -15.70 -0.87
CA VAL A 42 10.40 -14.97 -0.77
C VAL A 42 9.80 -15.10 0.63
N ALA A 43 9.86 -16.28 1.25
CA ALA A 43 9.40 -16.48 2.62
C ALA A 43 10.14 -15.56 3.60
N ALA A 44 11.46 -15.46 3.50
CA ALA A 44 12.25 -14.56 4.34
C ALA A 44 11.89 -13.07 4.13
N LEU A 45 11.58 -12.65 2.89
CA LEU A 45 11.10 -11.29 2.62
C LEU A 45 9.72 -11.01 3.23
N VAL A 46 8.81 -11.99 3.16
CA VAL A 46 7.47 -11.90 3.77
C VAL A 46 7.58 -11.81 5.29
N ASP A 47 8.45 -12.62 5.91
CA ASP A 47 8.69 -12.60 7.35
C ASP A 47 9.31 -11.27 7.80
N SER A 48 10.28 -10.74 7.04
CA SER A 48 10.87 -9.42 7.30
C SER A 48 9.80 -8.32 7.24
N ALA A 49 8.93 -8.32 6.23
CA ALA A 49 7.86 -7.35 6.10
C ALA A 49 6.88 -7.43 7.28
N ARG A 50 6.52 -8.66 7.69
CA ARG A 50 5.68 -8.93 8.87
C ARG A 50 6.30 -8.39 10.15
N ALA A 51 7.60 -8.61 10.36
CA ALA A 51 8.32 -8.12 11.53
C ALA A 51 8.27 -6.59 11.66
N THR A 52 8.17 -5.89 10.53
CA THR A 52 7.99 -4.42 10.46
C THR A 52 6.52 -3.97 10.33
N ALA A 53 5.57 -4.86 10.58
CA ALA A 53 4.12 -4.61 10.48
C ALA A 53 3.65 -4.09 9.10
N LEU A 54 4.34 -4.47 8.03
CA LEU A 54 3.92 -4.22 6.64
C LEU A 54 2.93 -5.29 6.18
N PRO A 55 1.99 -4.97 5.27
CA PRO A 55 1.06 -5.95 4.74
C PRO A 55 1.80 -6.99 3.89
N THR A 56 1.60 -8.28 4.21
CA THR A 56 2.29 -9.40 3.55
C THR A 56 1.56 -9.93 2.32
N GLU A 57 0.23 -9.79 2.27
CA GLU A 57 -0.58 -10.28 1.15
C GLU A 57 -0.11 -9.76 -0.22
N PRO A 58 0.23 -8.47 -0.41
CA PRO A 58 0.76 -7.98 -1.69
C PRO A 58 2.07 -8.66 -2.10
N LEU A 59 2.94 -9.01 -1.15
CA LEU A 59 4.23 -9.67 -1.43
C LEU A 59 4.02 -11.10 -1.93
N VAL A 60 3.12 -11.84 -1.27
CA VAL A 60 2.76 -13.21 -1.68
C VAL A 60 2.13 -13.18 -3.07
N GLN A 61 1.15 -12.30 -3.31
CA GLN A 61 0.51 -12.16 -4.62
C GLN A 61 1.52 -11.81 -5.71
N ARG A 62 2.47 -10.91 -5.45
CA ARG A 62 3.51 -10.54 -6.41
C ARG A 62 4.42 -11.72 -6.77
N ALA A 63 4.76 -12.56 -5.80
CA ALA A 63 5.54 -13.77 -6.04
C ALA A 63 4.76 -14.78 -6.91
N LEU A 64 3.48 -15.01 -6.57
CA LEU A 64 2.60 -15.92 -7.31
C LEU A 64 2.30 -15.44 -8.74
N GLU A 65 2.17 -14.13 -8.92
CA GLU A 65 2.06 -13.51 -10.25
C GLU A 65 3.32 -13.81 -11.09
N GLY A 66 4.51 -13.62 -10.50
CA GLY A 66 5.79 -13.93 -11.15
C GLY A 66 5.88 -15.40 -11.56
N ALA A 67 5.50 -16.31 -10.67
CA ALA A 67 5.45 -17.75 -10.95
C ALA A 67 4.47 -18.09 -12.08
N THR A 68 3.27 -17.49 -12.05
CA THR A 68 2.25 -17.66 -13.10
C THR A 68 2.76 -17.17 -14.45
N LYS A 69 3.52 -16.07 -14.45
CA LYS A 69 4.19 -15.52 -15.64
C LYS A 69 5.47 -16.26 -16.03
N ARG A 70 5.85 -17.32 -15.31
CA ARG A 70 7.11 -18.07 -15.50
C ARG A 70 8.34 -17.15 -15.52
N ALA A 71 8.32 -16.11 -14.69
CA ALA A 71 9.45 -15.21 -14.55
C ALA A 71 10.65 -15.96 -13.94
N ALA A 72 11.86 -15.55 -14.32
CA ALA A 72 13.08 -16.07 -13.71
C ALA A 72 13.12 -15.72 -12.20
N ALA A 73 13.74 -16.60 -11.41
CA ALA A 73 13.78 -16.51 -9.94
C ALA A 73 14.29 -15.15 -9.44
N ASP A 74 15.38 -14.66 -10.04
CA ASP A 74 15.99 -13.35 -9.76
C ASP A 74 15.00 -12.19 -9.97
N ARG A 75 14.19 -12.25 -11.05
CA ARG A 75 13.15 -11.25 -11.32
C ARG A 75 12.00 -11.31 -10.33
N ILE A 76 11.59 -12.50 -9.90
CA ILE A 76 10.56 -12.66 -8.86
C ILE A 76 11.06 -12.04 -7.56
N VAL A 77 12.25 -12.42 -7.10
CA VAL A 77 12.84 -11.91 -5.85
C VAL A 77 13.03 -10.40 -5.91
N ALA A 78 13.56 -9.86 -7.01
CA ALA A 78 13.74 -8.43 -7.18
C ALA A 78 12.41 -7.67 -7.12
N ALA A 79 11.36 -8.19 -7.76
CA ALA A 79 10.03 -7.59 -7.74
C ALA A 79 9.39 -7.59 -6.35
N VAL A 80 9.50 -8.69 -5.61
CA VAL A 80 8.99 -8.79 -4.22
C VAL A 80 9.77 -7.86 -3.29
N ARG A 81 11.11 -7.83 -3.40
CA ARG A 81 11.96 -6.94 -2.60
C ARG A 81 11.63 -5.46 -2.86
N ARG A 82 11.49 -5.06 -4.13
CA ARG A 82 11.09 -3.70 -4.48
C ARG A 82 9.73 -3.35 -3.88
N LEU A 83 8.74 -4.25 -4.00
CA LEU A 83 7.42 -4.05 -3.40
C LEU A 83 7.49 -3.87 -1.87
N ALA A 84 8.33 -4.63 -1.17
CA ALA A 84 8.54 -4.46 0.26
C ALA A 84 9.13 -3.08 0.61
N LEU A 85 10.12 -2.60 -0.16
CA LEU A 85 10.69 -1.26 0.01
C LEU A 85 9.65 -0.17 -0.25
N ASP A 86 8.85 -0.29 -1.31
CA ASP A 86 7.80 0.68 -1.62
C ASP A 86 6.72 0.72 -0.52
N LEU A 87 6.38 -0.43 0.09
CA LEU A 87 5.48 -0.50 1.24
C LEU A 87 6.07 0.19 2.48
N GLY A 88 7.39 0.04 2.69
CA GLY A 88 8.13 0.76 3.73
C GLY A 88 8.08 2.28 3.52
N HIS A 89 8.47 2.76 2.34
CA HIS A 89 8.40 4.19 2.01
C HIS A 89 6.98 4.75 2.09
N ALA A 90 5.96 3.97 1.68
CA ALA A 90 4.57 4.36 1.83
C ALA A 90 4.17 4.49 3.31
N ARG A 91 4.63 3.57 4.16
CA ARG A 91 4.42 3.61 5.62
C ARG A 91 5.08 4.84 6.24
N ASP A 92 6.30 5.17 5.83
CA ASP A 92 7.01 6.36 6.33
C ASP A 92 6.28 7.65 5.92
N ALA A 93 5.75 7.71 4.69
CA ALA A 93 5.08 8.90 4.19
C ALA A 93 3.66 9.12 4.75
N LEU A 94 2.91 8.04 5.02
CA LEU A 94 1.51 8.09 5.43
C LEU A 94 1.27 7.87 6.94
N GLY A 95 2.26 7.29 7.64
CA GLY A 95 2.25 7.10 9.08
C GLY A 95 1.86 5.68 9.55
N PRO A 96 2.03 5.38 10.85
CA PRO A 96 1.91 4.03 11.40
C PRO A 96 0.49 3.45 11.37
N THR A 97 -0.53 4.31 11.30
CA THR A 97 -1.95 3.91 11.37
C THR A 97 -2.60 3.72 9.99
N THR A 98 -1.82 3.81 8.89
CA THR A 98 -2.35 3.67 7.54
C THR A 98 -2.84 2.25 7.29
N SER A 99 -4.03 2.12 6.69
CA SER A 99 -4.65 0.83 6.44
C SER A 99 -3.87 0.01 5.38
N PRO A 100 -3.93 -1.33 5.42
CA PRO A 100 -3.28 -2.17 4.41
C PRO A 100 -3.65 -1.83 2.94
N PRO A 101 -4.92 -1.56 2.60
CA PRO A 101 -5.29 -1.15 1.23
C PRO A 101 -4.68 0.19 0.81
N GLU A 102 -4.62 1.17 1.72
CA GLU A 102 -4.00 2.47 1.44
C GLU A 102 -2.49 2.32 1.24
N LEU A 103 -1.80 1.50 2.05
CA LEU A 103 -0.37 1.22 1.86
C LEU A 103 -0.08 0.56 0.52
N ALA A 104 -0.92 -0.39 0.09
CA ALA A 104 -0.78 -1.03 -1.21
C ALA A 104 -0.96 -0.03 -2.37
N ALA A 105 -1.97 0.85 -2.28
CA ALA A 105 -2.20 1.90 -3.27
C ALA A 105 -1.06 2.93 -3.29
N ALA A 106 -0.55 3.33 -2.12
CA ALA A 106 0.57 4.25 -1.99
C ALA A 106 1.86 3.66 -2.58
N ALA A 107 2.16 2.40 -2.28
CA ALA A 107 3.30 1.70 -2.87
C ALA A 107 3.18 1.58 -4.40
N ALA A 108 1.96 1.43 -4.93
CA ALA A 108 1.73 1.46 -6.37
C ALA A 108 2.00 2.84 -6.98
N ALA A 109 1.57 3.93 -6.33
CA ALA A 109 1.85 5.29 -6.75
C ALA A 109 3.35 5.60 -6.73
N LEU A 110 4.08 5.19 -5.68
CA LEU A 110 5.54 5.33 -5.62
C LEU A 110 6.24 4.61 -6.77
N ARG A 111 5.80 3.38 -7.10
CA ARG A 111 6.32 2.63 -8.26
C ARG A 111 6.02 3.30 -9.60
N ALA A 112 4.89 3.97 -9.70
CA ALA A 112 4.56 4.78 -10.88
C ALA A 112 5.40 6.05 -10.97
N GLY A 113 6.20 6.37 -9.94
CA GLY A 113 7.11 7.51 -9.91
C GLY A 113 6.60 8.71 -9.13
N ALA A 114 5.45 8.60 -8.44
CA ALA A 114 4.98 9.67 -7.56
C ALA A 114 5.99 9.88 -6.41
N PRO A 115 6.41 11.13 -6.11
CA PRO A 115 7.30 11.36 -4.99
C PRO A 115 6.58 11.19 -3.65
N PRO A 116 7.27 10.75 -2.57
CA PRO A 116 6.67 10.58 -1.24
C PRO A 116 5.95 11.83 -0.71
N ALA A 117 6.44 13.03 -1.08
CA ALA A 117 5.81 14.30 -0.71
C ALA A 117 4.35 14.41 -1.18
N ILE A 118 3.99 13.82 -2.33
CA ILE A 118 2.60 13.79 -2.83
C ILE A 118 1.71 12.93 -1.93
N LEU A 119 2.23 11.83 -1.39
CA LEU A 119 1.50 10.97 -0.45
C LEU A 119 1.21 11.73 0.85
N THR A 120 2.22 12.38 1.41
CA THR A 120 2.09 13.19 2.64
C THR A 120 1.09 14.33 2.44
N GLU A 121 1.16 15.02 1.30
CA GLU A 121 0.23 16.10 0.98
C GLU A 121 -1.21 15.60 0.80
N LEU A 122 -1.42 14.49 0.08
CA LEU A 122 -2.74 13.86 -0.02
C LEU A 122 -3.32 13.52 1.35
N ARG A 123 -2.50 12.98 2.25
CA ARG A 123 -2.92 12.64 3.61
C ARG A 123 -3.31 13.88 4.42
N ARG A 124 -2.63 15.00 4.22
CA ARG A 124 -2.94 16.29 4.85
C ARG A 124 -4.25 16.88 4.34
N LEU A 125 -4.49 16.79 3.02
CA LEU A 125 -5.66 17.36 2.36
C LEU A 125 -6.94 16.55 2.60
N ARG A 126 -6.83 15.22 2.73
CA ARG A 126 -7.97 14.32 2.78
C ARG A 126 -7.96 13.42 4.02
N ARG A 127 -9.04 13.51 4.80
CA ARG A 127 -9.25 12.68 6.00
C ARG A 127 -9.79 11.28 5.67
N GLU A 128 -10.59 11.19 4.61
CA GLU A 128 -11.13 9.94 4.07
C GLU A 128 -10.03 9.03 3.51
N SER A 129 -10.41 7.80 3.14
CA SER A 129 -9.50 6.82 2.55
C SER A 129 -8.74 7.37 1.34
N LEU A 130 -7.44 7.11 1.31
CA LEU A 130 -6.57 7.48 0.19
C LEU A 130 -6.50 6.41 -0.90
N THR A 131 -7.15 5.25 -0.73
CA THR A 131 -7.06 4.13 -1.68
C THR A 131 -7.44 4.55 -3.10
N VAL A 132 -8.58 5.24 -3.26
CA VAL A 132 -9.07 5.67 -4.58
C VAL A 132 -8.21 6.78 -5.20
N PRO A 133 -7.89 7.90 -4.54
CA PRO A 133 -7.04 8.93 -5.15
C PRO A 133 -5.65 8.41 -5.53
N LEU A 134 -5.07 7.51 -4.75
CA LEU A 134 -3.77 6.90 -5.06
C LEU A 134 -3.84 5.91 -6.23
N ALA A 135 -4.92 5.13 -6.33
CA ALA A 135 -5.18 4.30 -7.49
C ALA A 135 -5.35 5.15 -8.75
N VAL A 136 -6.14 6.23 -8.68
CA VAL A 136 -6.32 7.16 -9.81
C VAL A 136 -5.00 7.77 -10.25
N LEU A 137 -4.17 8.24 -9.31
CA LEU A 137 -2.83 8.74 -9.64
C LEU A 137 -1.99 7.69 -10.41
N THR A 138 -2.01 6.45 -9.93
CA THR A 138 -1.29 5.33 -10.56
C THR A 138 -1.80 5.05 -11.98
N ASP A 139 -3.12 5.00 -12.15
CA ASP A 139 -3.77 4.69 -13.44
C ASP A 139 -3.51 5.79 -14.48
N LEU A 140 -3.53 7.07 -14.08
CA LEU A 140 -3.21 8.19 -14.96
C LEU A 140 -1.78 8.11 -15.48
N VAL A 141 -0.82 7.82 -14.60
CA VAL A 141 0.59 7.67 -15.00
C VAL A 141 0.77 6.46 -15.91
N ALA A 142 0.10 5.35 -15.60
CA ALA A 142 0.07 4.17 -16.47
C ALA A 142 -0.53 4.47 -17.87
N SER A 143 -1.45 5.43 -17.95
CA SER A 143 -2.05 5.92 -19.20
C SER A 143 -1.17 6.93 -19.94
N GLY A 144 0.06 7.20 -19.47
CA GLY A 144 1.01 8.11 -20.12
C GLY A 144 0.88 9.57 -19.70
N VAL A 145 0.09 9.88 -18.67
CA VAL A 145 0.06 11.24 -18.11
C VAL A 145 1.36 11.51 -17.35
N PRO A 146 2.05 12.65 -17.57
CA PRO A 146 3.21 13.02 -16.77
C PRO A 146 2.88 13.04 -15.28
N VAL A 147 3.78 12.49 -14.45
CA VAL A 147 3.54 12.32 -13.00
C VAL A 147 3.15 13.61 -12.28
N ASP A 148 3.81 14.72 -12.61
CA ASP A 148 3.51 16.02 -12.00
C ASP A 148 2.12 16.53 -12.38
N SER A 149 1.68 16.30 -13.63
CA SER A 149 0.34 16.65 -14.08
C SER A 149 -0.73 15.80 -13.41
N ALA A 150 -0.50 14.48 -13.30
CA ALA A 150 -1.42 13.58 -12.62
C ALA A 150 -1.52 13.92 -11.12
N ALA A 151 -0.38 14.16 -10.46
CA ALA A 151 -0.32 14.53 -9.05
C ALA A 151 -1.03 15.86 -8.78
N ALA A 152 -0.78 16.90 -9.59
CA ALA A 152 -1.45 18.19 -9.45
C ALA A 152 -2.98 18.07 -9.60
N ALA A 153 -3.45 17.31 -10.60
CA ALA A 153 -4.87 17.10 -10.82
C ALA A 153 -5.52 16.35 -9.64
N VAL A 154 -4.93 15.24 -9.20
CA VAL A 154 -5.46 14.46 -8.06
C VAL A 154 -5.45 15.29 -6.77
N LEU A 155 -4.39 16.05 -6.49
CA LEU A 155 -4.33 16.94 -5.32
C LEU A 155 -5.41 18.01 -5.34
N SER A 156 -5.65 18.64 -6.50
CA SER A 156 -6.67 19.69 -6.64
C SER A 156 -8.10 19.19 -6.42
N LEU A 157 -8.36 17.92 -6.77
CA LEU A 157 -9.66 17.28 -6.61
C LEU A 157 -9.84 16.63 -5.22
N ALA A 158 -8.78 16.06 -4.65
CA ALA A 158 -8.84 15.19 -3.46
C ALA A 158 -9.50 15.82 -2.23
N ALA A 159 -9.41 17.15 -2.05
CA ALA A 159 -9.99 17.83 -0.90
C ALA A 159 -11.51 18.03 -1.00
N LYS A 160 -12.10 17.99 -2.21
CA LYS A 160 -13.48 18.43 -2.47
C LYS A 160 -14.32 17.37 -3.18
N SER A 161 -13.68 16.45 -3.87
CA SER A 161 -14.30 15.38 -4.66
C SER A 161 -14.57 14.13 -3.84
N ARG A 162 -15.65 13.42 -4.17
CA ARG A 162 -15.89 12.05 -3.70
C ARG A 162 -15.06 11.07 -4.51
N ASP A 163 -14.94 9.84 -4.02
CA ASP A 163 -14.26 8.76 -4.75
C ASP A 163 -14.89 8.49 -6.12
N THR A 164 -16.22 8.57 -6.23
CA THR A 164 -16.92 8.44 -7.52
C THR A 164 -16.48 9.52 -8.51
N ASP A 165 -16.32 10.77 -8.05
CA ASP A 165 -15.90 11.87 -8.92
C ASP A 165 -14.47 11.67 -9.43
N LEU A 166 -13.58 11.12 -8.60
CA LEU A 166 -12.20 10.78 -8.98
C LEU A 166 -12.15 9.61 -9.98
N VAL A 167 -13.02 8.62 -9.82
CA VAL A 167 -13.15 7.49 -10.75
C VAL A 167 -13.68 7.96 -12.11
N GLU A 168 -14.68 8.83 -12.12
CA GLU A 168 -15.21 9.41 -13.36
C GLU A 168 -14.20 10.34 -14.04
N PHE A 169 -13.48 11.14 -13.26
CA PHE A 169 -12.34 11.94 -13.74
C PHE A 169 -11.32 11.07 -14.47
N ARG A 170 -10.83 9.99 -13.83
CA ARG A 170 -9.89 9.05 -14.46
C ARG A 170 -10.42 8.50 -15.79
N ARG A 171 -11.67 8.01 -15.79
CA ARG A 171 -12.32 7.44 -16.98
C ARG A 171 -12.42 8.44 -18.12
N ALA A 172 -12.67 9.71 -17.82
CA ALA A 172 -12.69 10.77 -18.81
C ALA A 172 -11.30 10.97 -19.45
N VAL A 173 -10.25 11.04 -18.63
CA VAL A 173 -8.87 11.17 -19.14
C VAL A 173 -8.47 9.99 -20.02
N GLU A 174 -8.71 8.76 -19.55
CA GLU A 174 -8.40 7.54 -20.30
C GLU A 174 -9.13 7.49 -21.65
N ARG A 175 -10.41 7.91 -21.66
CA ARG A 175 -11.22 7.98 -22.88
C ARG A 175 -10.64 8.99 -23.87
N ASP A 176 -10.32 10.19 -23.42
CA ASP A 176 -9.80 11.25 -24.30
C ASP A 176 -8.43 10.87 -24.87
N ILE A 177 -7.56 10.25 -24.06
CA ILE A 177 -6.27 9.69 -24.52
C ILE A 177 -6.50 8.61 -25.57
N ALA A 178 -7.46 7.70 -25.34
CA ALA A 178 -7.81 6.67 -26.31
C ALA A 178 -8.35 7.23 -27.63
N LEU A 179 -8.95 8.43 -27.60
CA LEU A 179 -9.41 9.19 -28.77
C LEU A 179 -8.28 10.02 -29.42
N GLY A 180 -7.05 9.95 -28.91
CA GLY A 180 -5.88 10.61 -29.48
C GLY A 180 -5.57 11.99 -28.88
N ALA A 181 -6.26 12.40 -27.81
CA ALA A 181 -5.92 13.63 -27.11
C ALA A 181 -4.55 13.48 -26.41
N PRO A 182 -3.69 14.51 -26.41
CA PRO A 182 -2.47 14.49 -25.62
C PRO A 182 -2.77 14.28 -24.12
N PRO A 183 -2.03 13.42 -23.39
CA PRO A 183 -2.35 13.07 -22.00
C PRO A 183 -2.46 14.25 -21.04
N ALA A 184 -1.58 15.25 -21.16
CA ALA A 184 -1.63 16.44 -20.31
C ALA A 184 -2.87 17.30 -20.57
N SER A 185 -3.27 17.48 -21.84
CA SER A 185 -4.49 18.24 -22.17
C SER A 185 -5.76 17.52 -21.76
N ALA A 186 -5.82 16.19 -21.95
CA ALA A 186 -6.94 15.36 -21.49
C ALA A 186 -7.13 15.48 -19.98
N THR A 187 -6.02 15.41 -19.22
CA THR A 187 -6.00 15.56 -17.76
C THR A 187 -6.53 16.93 -17.33
N ALA A 188 -6.03 18.01 -17.95
CA ALA A 188 -6.43 19.37 -17.61
C ALA A 188 -7.92 19.62 -17.91
N ALA A 189 -8.40 19.16 -19.08
CA ALA A 189 -9.80 19.31 -19.48
C ALA A 189 -10.74 18.55 -18.54
N ALA A 190 -10.44 17.28 -18.25
CA ALA A 190 -11.24 16.48 -17.34
C ALA A 190 -11.24 17.07 -15.91
N ALA A 191 -10.10 17.55 -15.42
CA ALA A 191 -10.01 18.15 -14.09
C ALA A 191 -10.90 19.41 -13.97
N ALA A 192 -10.94 20.25 -15.01
CA ALA A 192 -11.81 21.42 -15.06
C ALA A 192 -13.30 21.03 -15.03
N VAL A 193 -13.69 20.02 -15.80
CA VAL A 193 -15.07 19.51 -15.83
C VAL A 193 -15.48 18.94 -14.48
N THR A 194 -14.64 18.09 -13.88
CA THR A 194 -14.91 17.51 -12.56
C THR A 194 -15.00 18.59 -11.48
N ALA A 195 -14.11 19.57 -11.49
CA ALA A 195 -14.14 20.68 -10.53
C ALA A 195 -15.46 21.48 -10.63
N ALA A 196 -15.92 21.78 -11.85
CA ALA A 196 -17.20 22.47 -12.06
C ALA A 196 -18.39 21.62 -11.56
N ALA A 197 -18.41 20.32 -11.85
CA ALA A 197 -19.47 19.42 -11.38
C ALA A 197 -19.53 19.35 -9.85
N VAL A 198 -18.37 19.29 -9.18
CA VAL A 198 -18.27 19.28 -7.71
C VAL A 198 -18.82 20.59 -7.12
N GLN A 199 -18.52 21.74 -7.73
CA GLN A 199 -19.04 23.04 -7.30
C GLN A 199 -20.58 23.13 -7.41
N VAL A 200 -21.15 22.68 -8.53
CA VAL A 200 -22.60 22.65 -8.74
C VAL A 200 -23.28 21.77 -7.68
N ASN A 201 -22.72 20.58 -7.44
CA ASN A 201 -23.24 19.65 -6.42
C ASN A 201 -23.14 20.23 -5.00
N ALA A 202 -22.11 21.01 -4.70
CA ALA A 202 -21.98 21.70 -3.41
C ALA A 202 -23.05 22.80 -3.24
N GLY A 203 -23.28 23.62 -4.26
CA GLY A 203 -24.31 24.65 -4.25
C GLY A 203 -25.72 24.09 -4.07
N ALA A 204 -26.05 23.00 -4.76
CA ALA A 204 -27.35 22.32 -4.63
C ALA A 204 -27.61 21.80 -3.21
N ARG A 205 -26.57 21.35 -2.49
CA ARG A 205 -26.70 20.90 -1.08
C ARG A 205 -26.95 22.06 -0.13
N GLN A 206 -26.33 23.21 -0.37
CA GLN A 206 -26.52 24.41 0.46
C GLN A 206 -27.92 25.00 0.30
N GLN A 207 -28.53 24.85 -0.88
CA GLN A 207 -29.87 25.38 -1.17
C GLN A 207 -31.02 24.48 -0.68
N ARG A 208 -30.76 23.25 -0.21
CA ARG A 208 -31.81 22.37 0.31
C ARG A 208 -32.15 22.78 1.74
N PRO A 209 -33.34 23.39 2.01
CA PRO A 209 -33.71 23.79 3.36
C PRO A 209 -33.84 22.54 4.24
N GLY A 210 -33.37 22.62 5.49
CA GLY A 210 -33.55 21.56 6.47
C GLY A 210 -35.03 21.21 6.57
N ARG A 211 -35.37 19.93 6.38
CA ARG A 211 -36.72 19.44 6.64
C ARG A 211 -36.96 19.53 8.17
N PRO A 212 -38.09 20.08 8.63
CA PRO A 212 -38.42 20.16 10.05
C PRO A 212 -38.54 18.77 10.70
#